data_AF-A0A0G0B430-F1
#
_entry.id   AF-A0A0G0B430-F1
#
_cell.length_a   1.000
_cell.length_b   1.000
_cell.length_c   1.000
_cell.angle_alpha   90.00
_cell.angle_beta   90.00
_cell.angle_gamma   90.00
#
_symmetry.space_group_name_H-M   'P 1'
#
loop_
_entity.id
_entity.type
_entity.pdbx_description
1 polymer ?
#
loop_
_entity_poly.entity_id
_entity_poly.type
_entity_poly.pdbx_seq_one_letter_code
_entity_poly.pdbx_strand_id
1 'polypeptide(L)'
;MQNFITKIMSFISLDFFLLIFFWALFNVFYAQTVKALPENKSEKVVSVALKGNSSLQNQDELKKMLKEDYSLFIKELGANINDPKFLAVLKSGDHALDKVVFDHDISYKASELIPTQNEIDVEKSLKYPLAKEKPEVLVGYLTSKTGFDEKGQPFSPGGPIVTAGGKYIIDGHHRWSQLYLINPNARIKALNIRIDDPVMALKIVQLAIGSISQKIPTSLVEGKNLLSMTKADFDKWIRENIAQKAINAFGAAGMLGSSENYDSEKSKQIIIDYIWQNAQKMRKENSPIKNAQNRGLMPQTDNAKGWSDLLQEGAIDIR
;
A
#
# COMPACT_ATOMS: atom_id res chain seq x y z
N MET A 1 -44.52 -17.52 -42.57
CA MET A 1 -43.33 -18.23 -42.02
C MET A 1 -42.29 -18.58 -43.09
N GLN A 2 -42.70 -18.93 -44.32
CA GLN A 2 -41.77 -19.26 -45.41
C GLN A 2 -40.84 -18.11 -45.86
N ASN A 3 -41.26 -16.83 -45.77
CA ASN A 3 -40.39 -15.69 -46.14
C ASN A 3 -39.34 -15.29 -45.08
N PHE A 4 -39.39 -15.87 -43.87
CA PHE A 4 -38.43 -15.58 -42.79
C PHE A 4 -37.21 -16.51 -42.85
N ILE A 5 -37.42 -17.76 -43.29
CA ILE A 5 -36.36 -18.78 -43.42
C ILE A 5 -35.41 -18.45 -44.58
N THR A 6 -35.92 -17.89 -45.68
CA THR A 6 -35.11 -17.53 -46.85
C THR A 6 -34.17 -16.34 -46.59
N LYS A 7 -34.50 -15.44 -45.65
CA LYS A 7 -33.61 -14.34 -45.26
C LYS A 7 -32.48 -14.76 -44.32
N ILE A 8 -32.73 -15.73 -43.43
CA ILE A 8 -31.71 -16.25 -42.50
C ILE A 8 -30.62 -17.04 -43.25
N MET A 9 -30.98 -17.74 -44.33
CA MET A 9 -30.00 -18.49 -45.15
C MET A 9 -29.07 -17.60 -46.01
N SER A 10 -29.32 -16.29 -46.10
CA SER A 10 -28.46 -15.36 -46.85
C SER A 10 -27.40 -14.65 -46.00
N PHE A 11 -27.35 -14.91 -44.69
CA PHE A 11 -26.45 -14.26 -43.73
C PHE A 11 -25.34 -15.16 -43.18
N ILE A 12 -25.19 -16.38 -43.70
CA ILE A 12 -23.99 -17.19 -43.45
C ILE A 12 -22.95 -16.69 -44.46
N SER A 13 -22.22 -15.64 -44.09
CA SER A 13 -21.17 -15.09 -44.93
C SER A 13 -20.09 -16.14 -45.19
N LEU A 14 -19.40 -15.98 -46.31
CA LEU A 14 -18.24 -16.80 -46.72
C LEU A 14 -17.23 -16.97 -45.55
N ASP A 15 -17.16 -15.99 -44.65
CA ASP A 15 -16.31 -15.98 -43.46
C ASP A 15 -16.67 -17.06 -42.43
N PHE A 16 -17.95 -17.39 -42.27
CA PHE A 16 -18.37 -18.43 -41.33
C PHE A 16 -18.01 -19.83 -41.85
N PHE A 17 -18.14 -20.04 -43.16
CA PHE A 17 -17.66 -21.26 -43.82
C PHE A 17 -16.13 -21.36 -43.79
N LEU A 18 -15.42 -20.25 -43.99
CA LEU A 18 -13.96 -20.21 -43.84
C LEU A 18 -13.55 -20.53 -42.39
N LEU A 19 -14.26 -20.01 -41.38
CA LEU A 19 -13.94 -20.32 -39.98
C LEU A 19 -14.13 -21.81 -39.66
N ILE A 20 -15.24 -22.40 -40.10
CA ILE A 20 -15.50 -23.84 -39.94
C ILE A 20 -14.47 -24.66 -40.71
N PHE A 21 -14.11 -24.23 -41.92
CA PHE A 21 -13.14 -24.92 -42.76
C PHE A 21 -11.73 -24.84 -42.19
N PHE A 22 -11.30 -23.69 -41.68
CA PHE A 22 -10.03 -23.52 -40.97
C PHE A 22 -10.01 -24.29 -39.65
N TRP A 23 -11.11 -24.32 -38.90
CA TRP A 23 -11.21 -25.12 -37.68
C TRP A 23 -11.14 -26.63 -37.99
N ALA A 24 -11.80 -27.09 -39.06
CA ALA A 24 -11.73 -28.47 -39.51
C ALA A 24 -10.32 -28.84 -40.02
N LEU A 25 -9.70 -27.99 -40.83
CA LEU A 25 -8.32 -28.17 -41.31
C LEU A 25 -7.32 -28.18 -40.15
N PHE A 26 -7.47 -27.26 -39.19
CA PHE A 26 -6.62 -27.22 -38.00
C PHE A 26 -6.75 -28.50 -37.19
N ASN A 27 -7.97 -29.01 -36.96
CA ASN A 27 -8.16 -30.27 -36.25
C ASN A 27 -7.62 -31.49 -37.01
N VAL A 28 -7.75 -31.52 -38.34
CA VAL A 28 -7.20 -32.60 -39.18
C VAL A 28 -5.67 -32.55 -39.17
N PHE A 29 -5.08 -31.36 -39.33
CA PHE A 29 -3.64 -31.17 -39.32
C PHE A 29 -3.07 -31.52 -37.94
N TYR A 30 -3.67 -30.99 -36.86
CA TYR A 30 -3.31 -31.26 -35.47
C TYR A 30 -3.39 -32.76 -35.13
N ALA A 31 -4.46 -33.45 -35.56
CA ALA A 31 -4.59 -34.89 -35.37
C ALA A 31 -3.54 -35.69 -36.14
N GLN A 32 -3.10 -35.22 -37.32
CA GLN A 32 -2.05 -35.86 -38.10
C GLN A 32 -0.65 -35.62 -37.53
N THR A 33 -0.32 -34.40 -37.07
CA THR A 33 0.97 -34.11 -36.44
C THR A 33 1.12 -34.79 -35.08
N VAL A 34 0.04 -34.87 -34.29
CA VAL A 34 0.08 -35.55 -32.98
C VAL A 34 0.19 -37.07 -33.12
N LYS A 35 -0.42 -37.68 -34.14
CA LYS A 35 -0.30 -39.13 -34.43
C LYS A 35 1.06 -39.55 -35.01
N ALA A 36 1.81 -38.62 -35.60
CA ALA A 36 3.13 -38.90 -36.18
C ALA A 36 4.29 -38.80 -35.17
N LEU A 37 4.02 -38.38 -33.92
CA LEU A 37 5.01 -38.28 -32.86
C LEU A 37 5.00 -39.55 -31.99
N PRO A 38 6.16 -40.12 -31.64
CA PRO A 38 6.21 -41.19 -30.65
C PRO A 38 5.57 -40.71 -29.33
N GLU A 39 4.81 -41.55 -28.64
CA GLU A 39 3.91 -41.19 -27.51
C GLU A 39 4.55 -40.28 -26.44
N ASN A 40 5.86 -40.39 -26.20
CA ASN A 40 6.61 -39.51 -25.30
C ASN A 40 6.67 -38.03 -25.76
N LYS A 41 6.69 -37.77 -27.07
CA LYS A 41 6.82 -36.42 -27.64
C LYS A 41 5.48 -35.72 -27.80
N SER A 42 4.38 -36.44 -28.05
CA SER A 42 3.04 -35.85 -28.17
C SER A 42 2.55 -35.27 -26.83
N GLU A 43 2.77 -35.97 -25.71
CA GLU A 43 2.49 -35.43 -24.37
C GLU A 43 3.31 -34.18 -24.05
N LYS A 44 4.57 -34.13 -24.51
CA LYS A 44 5.45 -32.96 -24.33
C LYS A 44 4.96 -31.75 -25.15
N VAL A 45 4.48 -31.95 -26.38
CA VAL A 45 3.95 -30.85 -27.22
C VAL A 45 2.60 -30.34 -26.69
N VAL A 46 1.70 -31.22 -26.26
CA VAL A 46 0.40 -30.83 -25.68
C VAL A 46 0.59 -30.11 -24.35
N SER A 47 1.50 -30.60 -23.49
CA SER A 47 1.81 -29.92 -22.22
C SER A 47 2.48 -28.56 -22.43
N VAL A 48 3.29 -28.38 -23.47
CA VAL A 48 3.87 -27.07 -23.83
C VAL A 48 2.80 -26.11 -24.37
N ALA A 49 1.89 -26.57 -25.22
CA ALA A 49 0.79 -25.74 -25.75
C ALA A 49 -0.21 -25.32 -24.64
N LEU A 50 -0.56 -26.23 -23.72
CA LEU A 50 -1.42 -25.93 -22.57
C LEU A 50 -0.73 -25.02 -21.54
N LYS A 51 0.59 -25.15 -21.36
CA LYS A 51 1.40 -24.23 -20.54
C LYS A 51 1.47 -22.83 -21.17
N GLY A 52 1.64 -22.74 -22.49
CA GLY A 52 1.64 -21.47 -23.22
C GLY A 52 0.31 -20.71 -23.13
N ASN A 53 -0.82 -21.42 -23.28
CA ASN A 53 -2.15 -20.80 -23.23
C ASN A 53 -2.52 -20.30 -21.82
N SER A 54 -2.16 -21.06 -20.77
CA SER A 54 -2.43 -20.64 -19.38
C SER A 54 -1.50 -19.52 -18.88
N SER A 55 -0.26 -19.44 -19.38
CA SER A 55 0.65 -18.34 -19.06
C SER A 55 0.19 -17.01 -19.66
N LEU A 56 -0.32 -17.03 -20.90
CA LEU A 56 -0.86 -15.85 -21.57
C LEU A 56 -2.15 -15.37 -20.88
N GLN A 57 -3.03 -16.30 -20.50
CA GLN A 57 -4.24 -15.97 -19.75
C GLN A 57 -3.91 -15.27 -18.41
N ASN A 58 -2.95 -15.78 -17.65
CA ASN A 58 -2.56 -15.19 -16.37
C ASN A 58 -1.88 -13.81 -16.53
N GLN A 59 -1.17 -13.57 -17.64
CA GLN A 59 -0.64 -12.24 -17.97
C GLN A 59 -1.75 -11.26 -18.29
N ASP A 60 -2.76 -11.67 -19.07
CA ASP A 60 -3.92 -10.84 -19.37
C ASP A 60 -4.75 -10.55 -18.11
N GLU A 61 -4.83 -11.51 -17.19
CA GLU A 61 -5.47 -11.33 -15.88
C GLU A 61 -4.72 -10.29 -15.03
N LEU A 62 -3.40 -10.37 -14.90
CA LEU A 62 -2.59 -9.38 -14.17
C LEU A 62 -2.78 -7.96 -14.75
N LYS A 63 -2.72 -7.84 -16.09
CA LYS A 63 -2.96 -6.59 -16.83
C LYS A 63 -4.33 -5.99 -16.56
N LYS A 64 -5.34 -6.86 -16.49
CA LYS A 64 -6.72 -6.47 -16.19
C LYS A 64 -6.82 -5.98 -14.75
N MET A 65 -6.32 -6.75 -13.79
CA MET A 65 -6.31 -6.40 -12.36
C MET A 65 -5.67 -5.04 -12.10
N LEU A 66 -4.55 -4.74 -12.75
CA LEU A 66 -3.84 -3.46 -12.61
C LEU A 66 -4.68 -2.24 -13.03
N LYS A 67 -5.70 -2.42 -13.87
CA LYS A 67 -6.62 -1.35 -14.31
C LYS A 67 -7.82 -1.15 -13.39
N GLU A 68 -8.12 -2.13 -12.53
CA GLU A 68 -9.25 -2.06 -11.61
C GLU A 68 -9.05 -1.00 -10.51
N ASP A 69 -10.10 -0.64 -9.78
CA ASP A 69 -9.90 0.16 -8.56
C ASP A 69 -9.10 -0.63 -7.51
N TYR A 70 -8.51 0.07 -6.54
CA TYR A 70 -7.60 -0.56 -5.59
C TYR A 70 -8.24 -1.67 -4.75
N SER A 71 -9.50 -1.52 -4.33
CA SER A 71 -10.19 -2.52 -3.53
C SER A 71 -10.40 -3.80 -4.32
N LEU A 72 -10.84 -3.66 -5.58
CA LEU A 72 -11.04 -4.79 -6.47
C LEU A 72 -9.70 -5.46 -6.81
N PHE A 73 -8.66 -4.67 -7.10
CA PHE A 73 -7.30 -5.17 -7.29
C PHE A 73 -6.82 -6.02 -6.10
N ILE A 74 -6.98 -5.55 -4.85
CA ILE A 74 -6.58 -6.29 -3.65
C ILE A 74 -7.35 -7.60 -3.52
N LYS A 75 -8.65 -7.59 -3.81
CA LYS A 75 -9.50 -8.78 -3.78
C LYS A 75 -9.04 -9.81 -4.83
N GLU A 76 -8.83 -9.38 -6.06
CA GLU A 76 -8.38 -10.26 -7.15
C GLU A 76 -6.95 -10.77 -6.90
N LEU A 77 -6.06 -9.93 -6.37
CA LEU A 77 -4.72 -10.36 -5.99
C LEU A 77 -4.78 -11.41 -4.88
N GLY A 78 -5.57 -11.19 -3.83
CA GLY A 78 -5.75 -12.16 -2.76
C GLY A 78 -6.33 -13.50 -3.22
N ALA A 79 -7.22 -13.49 -4.23
CA ALA A 79 -7.78 -14.71 -4.81
C ALA A 79 -6.75 -15.51 -5.62
N ASN A 80 -5.79 -14.84 -6.26
CA ASN A 80 -4.83 -15.47 -7.17
C ASN A 80 -3.44 -15.71 -6.55
N ILE A 81 -3.08 -15.06 -5.44
CA ILE A 81 -1.69 -15.07 -4.92
C ILE A 81 -1.17 -16.45 -4.48
N ASN A 82 -2.06 -17.44 -4.33
CA ASN A 82 -1.71 -18.82 -3.99
C ASN A 82 -1.68 -19.74 -5.22
N ASP A 83 -2.08 -19.30 -6.41
CA ASP A 83 -1.93 -20.08 -7.63
C ASP A 83 -0.46 -20.06 -8.08
N PRO A 84 0.23 -21.22 -8.14
CA PRO A 84 1.61 -21.29 -8.60
C PRO A 84 1.83 -20.73 -10.01
N LYS A 85 0.83 -20.84 -10.91
CA LYS A 85 0.93 -20.30 -12.27
C LYS A 85 0.83 -18.78 -12.28
N PHE A 86 -0.09 -18.22 -11.48
CA PHE A 86 -0.19 -16.77 -11.32
C PHE A 86 1.08 -16.21 -10.69
N LEU A 87 1.61 -16.85 -9.64
CA LEU A 87 2.88 -16.47 -9.02
C LEU A 87 4.05 -16.55 -9.99
N ALA A 88 4.09 -17.55 -10.88
CA ALA A 88 5.13 -17.66 -11.89
C ALA A 88 5.08 -16.46 -12.87
N VAL A 89 3.89 -16.05 -13.30
CA VAL A 89 3.71 -14.85 -14.12
C VAL A 89 4.09 -13.60 -13.35
N LEU A 90 3.62 -13.45 -12.12
CA LEU A 90 3.95 -12.31 -11.27
C LEU A 90 5.48 -12.16 -11.05
N LYS A 91 6.20 -13.27 -10.96
CA LYS A 91 7.68 -13.30 -10.80
C LYS A 91 8.44 -13.36 -12.12
N SER A 92 7.76 -13.16 -13.25
CA SER A 92 8.37 -13.16 -14.59
C SER A 92 8.72 -11.76 -15.09
N GLY A 93 8.89 -10.81 -14.17
CA GLY A 93 9.25 -9.42 -14.50
C GLY A 93 10.45 -9.35 -15.44
N ASP A 94 10.42 -8.35 -16.33
CA ASP A 94 11.35 -8.19 -17.44
C ASP A 94 12.75 -7.69 -17.01
N HIS A 95 12.96 -7.38 -15.73
CA HIS A 95 14.20 -6.86 -15.15
C HIS A 95 14.74 -5.55 -15.73
N ALA A 96 14.33 -5.14 -16.93
CA ALA A 96 14.67 -3.85 -17.52
C ALA A 96 13.45 -2.92 -17.50
N LEU A 97 12.32 -3.40 -18.00
CA LEU A 97 11.11 -2.60 -18.15
C LEU A 97 10.25 -2.52 -16.88
N ASP A 98 10.40 -3.48 -15.97
CA ASP A 98 9.64 -3.54 -14.71
C ASP A 98 10.38 -2.95 -13.50
N LYS A 99 11.53 -2.29 -13.73
CA LYS A 99 12.32 -1.69 -12.66
C LYS A 99 11.62 -0.48 -12.07
N VAL A 100 11.48 -0.50 -10.74
CA VAL A 100 11.01 0.65 -9.96
C VAL A 100 12.21 1.36 -9.35
N VAL A 101 12.28 2.67 -9.56
CA VAL A 101 13.34 3.51 -9.01
C VAL A 101 12.94 4.03 -7.63
N PHE A 102 13.91 4.04 -6.71
CA PHE A 102 13.72 4.52 -5.35
C PHE A 102 14.73 5.62 -5.01
N ASP A 103 14.29 6.62 -4.25
CA ASP A 103 15.18 7.56 -3.56
C ASP A 103 15.37 7.10 -2.12
N HIS A 104 16.64 6.99 -1.71
CA HIS A 104 17.06 6.55 -0.38
C HIS A 104 17.53 7.74 0.45
N ASP A 105 17.53 7.57 1.78
CA ASP A 105 18.02 8.56 2.76
C ASP A 105 17.42 9.97 2.64
N ILE A 106 16.21 10.03 2.11
CA ILE A 106 15.41 11.24 2.01
C ILE A 106 14.54 11.44 3.25
N SER A 107 14.00 12.64 3.41
CA SER A 107 13.03 12.96 4.45
C SER A 107 12.06 14.03 3.98
N TYR A 108 10.87 14.06 4.57
CA TYR A 108 9.83 15.06 4.31
C TYR A 108 9.34 15.64 5.62
N LYS A 109 8.88 16.90 5.62
CA LYS A 109 8.15 17.40 6.79
C LYS A 109 6.85 16.61 6.92
N ALA A 110 6.46 16.28 8.14
CA ALA A 110 5.21 15.55 8.39
C ALA A 110 4.01 16.30 7.79
N SER A 111 3.99 17.63 7.88
CA SER A 111 2.96 18.50 7.29
C SER A 111 2.89 18.53 5.77
N GLU A 112 3.89 18.03 5.05
CA GLU A 112 3.92 18.06 3.58
C GLU A 112 3.39 16.76 2.94
N LEU A 113 3.16 15.72 3.76
CA LEU A 113 2.78 14.39 3.28
C LEU A 113 1.26 14.19 3.26
N ILE A 114 0.77 13.45 2.27
CA ILE A 114 -0.64 13.13 2.10
C ILE A 114 -0.87 11.64 2.36
N PRO A 115 -1.76 11.25 3.30
CA PRO A 115 -2.05 9.85 3.54
C PRO A 115 -2.87 9.25 2.40
N THR A 116 -2.55 8.00 2.04
CA THR A 116 -3.36 7.22 1.09
C THR A 116 -4.45 6.38 1.77
N GLN A 117 -4.47 6.39 3.10
CA GLN A 117 -5.40 5.67 3.97
C GLN A 117 -6.41 6.65 4.58
N ASN A 118 -7.68 6.28 4.62
CA ASN A 118 -8.78 7.10 5.17
C ASN A 118 -9.04 6.88 6.68
N GLU A 119 -8.28 5.98 7.28
CA GLU A 119 -8.40 5.57 8.67
C GLU A 119 -7.05 5.66 9.36
N ILE A 120 -6.91 6.34 10.49
CA ILE A 120 -5.66 6.34 11.26
C ILE A 120 -6.01 6.09 12.72
N ASP A 121 -5.67 4.91 13.20
CA ASP A 121 -5.88 4.47 14.57
C ASP A 121 -5.13 5.37 15.59
N VAL A 122 -5.89 6.05 16.46
CA VAL A 122 -5.35 6.90 17.54
C VAL A 122 -4.46 6.14 18.50
N GLU A 123 -4.82 4.90 18.83
CA GLU A 123 -4.08 4.07 19.76
C GLU A 123 -2.67 3.85 19.21
N LYS A 124 -2.56 3.46 17.94
CA LYS A 124 -1.28 3.17 17.31
C LYS A 124 -0.44 4.41 17.02
N SER A 125 -1.07 5.58 16.93
CA SER A 125 -0.38 6.84 16.67
C SER A 125 0.14 7.50 17.94
N LEU A 126 -0.61 7.42 19.06
CA LEU A 126 -0.31 8.19 20.26
C LEU A 126 0.10 7.35 21.48
N LYS A 127 -0.20 6.05 21.52
CA LYS A 127 0.19 5.21 22.67
C LYS A 127 1.70 5.14 22.81
N TYR A 128 2.42 5.06 21.70
CA TYR A 128 3.88 5.06 21.75
C TYR A 128 4.41 6.38 22.32
N PRO A 129 4.22 7.56 21.69
CA PRO A 129 4.79 8.82 22.20
C PRO A 129 4.28 9.19 23.60
N LEU A 130 3.01 8.94 23.93
CA LEU A 130 2.42 9.45 25.17
C LEU A 130 2.45 8.47 26.34
N ALA A 131 2.63 7.17 26.10
CA ALA A 131 2.63 6.16 27.16
C ALA A 131 3.95 5.36 27.24
N LYS A 132 4.61 5.10 26.10
CA LYS A 132 5.73 4.14 26.03
C LYS A 132 7.08 4.75 25.70
N GLU A 133 7.10 5.86 24.97
CA GLU A 133 8.30 6.52 24.48
C GLU A 133 9.22 6.96 25.61
N LYS A 134 10.51 7.02 25.30
CA LYS A 134 11.49 7.60 26.22
C LYS A 134 11.30 9.12 26.28
N PRO A 135 11.28 9.74 27.47
CA PRO A 135 11.05 11.18 27.59
C PRO A 135 11.96 12.02 26.70
N GLU A 136 13.23 11.62 26.56
CA GLU A 136 14.23 12.35 25.77
C GLU A 136 13.89 12.35 24.28
N VAL A 137 13.36 11.23 23.76
CA VAL A 137 12.92 11.12 22.37
C VAL A 137 11.71 12.01 22.11
N LEU A 138 10.73 12.00 23.03
CA LEU A 138 9.57 12.88 22.93
C LEU A 138 9.96 14.36 23.04
N VAL A 139 10.88 14.73 23.95
CA VAL A 139 11.45 16.08 24.02
C VAL A 139 12.10 16.45 22.67
N GLY A 140 12.85 15.54 22.05
CA GLY A 140 13.44 15.75 20.73
C GLY A 140 12.39 16.07 19.66
N TYR A 141 11.27 15.33 19.63
CA TYR A 141 10.15 15.64 18.73
C TYR A 141 9.57 17.03 18.99
N LEU A 142 9.31 17.38 20.26
CA LEU A 142 8.66 18.62 20.66
C LEU A 142 9.54 19.86 20.44
N THR A 143 10.85 19.74 20.64
CA THR A 143 11.79 20.89 20.65
C THR A 143 12.47 21.13 19.31
N SER A 144 12.31 20.23 18.34
CA SER A 144 12.91 20.37 17.01
C SER A 144 12.35 21.57 16.25
N LYS A 145 13.17 22.62 16.11
CA LYS A 145 12.84 23.84 15.35
C LYS A 145 13.15 23.71 13.86
N THR A 146 14.19 22.96 13.51
CA THR A 146 14.63 22.74 12.12
C THR A 146 13.92 21.54 11.48
N GLY A 147 13.19 20.77 12.29
CA GLY A 147 12.55 19.51 11.90
C GLY A 147 13.47 18.29 11.98
N PHE A 148 14.72 18.45 12.38
CA PHE A 148 15.68 17.37 12.60
C PHE A 148 15.94 17.14 14.09
N ASP A 149 16.49 15.99 14.45
CA ASP A 149 16.96 15.73 15.81
C ASP A 149 18.21 16.56 16.16
N GLU A 150 18.71 16.40 17.40
CA GLU A 150 19.91 17.10 17.89
C GLU A 150 21.19 16.83 17.09
N LYS A 151 21.21 15.75 16.29
CA LYS A 151 22.33 15.34 15.43
C LYS A 151 22.11 15.75 13.98
N GLY A 152 21.06 16.52 13.70
CA GLY A 152 20.69 16.93 12.34
C GLY A 152 20.12 15.79 11.49
N GLN A 153 19.65 14.69 12.11
CA GLN A 153 19.06 13.55 11.41
C GLN A 153 17.53 13.63 11.38
N PRO A 154 16.87 13.13 10.32
CA PRO A 154 15.42 13.04 10.29
C PRO A 154 14.93 12.00 11.30
N PHE A 155 13.76 12.25 11.88
CA PHE A 155 13.15 11.31 12.82
C PHE A 155 12.68 10.04 12.11
N SER A 156 12.78 8.90 12.78
CA SER A 156 12.43 7.60 12.22
C SER A 156 11.74 6.71 13.26
N PRO A 157 10.57 7.13 13.80
CA PRO A 157 9.87 6.37 14.84
C PRO A 157 9.52 4.98 14.33
N GLY A 158 10.15 3.94 14.87
CA GLY A 158 9.95 2.55 14.43
C GLY A 158 10.49 2.23 13.02
N GLY A 159 11.29 3.10 12.41
CA GLY A 159 11.87 2.91 11.07
C GLY A 159 11.33 3.87 10.00
N PRO A 160 11.94 3.89 8.79
CA PRO A 160 11.55 4.80 7.71
C PRO A 160 10.15 4.48 7.19
N ILE A 161 9.39 5.51 6.83
CA ILE A 161 8.11 5.35 6.12
C ILE A 161 8.34 5.09 4.63
N VAL A 162 7.32 4.61 3.94
CA VAL A 162 7.36 4.46 2.48
C VAL A 162 6.48 5.53 1.85
N THR A 163 7.02 6.23 0.86
CA THR A 163 6.33 7.30 0.14
C THR A 163 6.37 7.07 -1.37
N ALA A 164 5.49 7.75 -2.10
CA ALA A 164 5.50 7.78 -3.56
C ALA A 164 5.34 9.21 -4.06
N GLY A 165 6.00 9.53 -5.18
CA GLY A 165 5.98 10.86 -5.80
C GLY A 165 6.45 11.97 -4.85
N GLY A 166 7.23 11.62 -3.83
CA GLY A 166 7.71 12.50 -2.76
C GLY A 166 6.62 13.15 -1.90
N LYS A 167 5.40 12.61 -1.92
CA LYS A 167 4.24 13.27 -1.30
C LYS A 167 3.29 12.30 -0.63
N TYR A 168 3.02 11.15 -1.24
CA TYR A 168 1.97 10.25 -0.79
C TYR A 168 2.53 9.15 0.09
N ILE A 169 1.91 8.93 1.25
CA ILE A 169 2.35 7.88 2.19
C ILE A 169 1.79 6.55 1.70
N ILE A 170 2.66 5.60 1.36
CA ILE A 170 2.29 4.25 0.90
C ILE A 170 2.21 3.29 2.08
N ASP A 171 3.14 3.41 3.03
CA ASP A 171 3.14 2.67 4.30
C ASP A 171 3.79 3.53 5.40
N GLY A 172 3.44 3.26 6.65
CA GLY A 172 3.92 3.98 7.83
C GLY A 172 3.00 5.12 8.29
N HIS A 173 1.71 5.09 7.95
CA HIS A 173 0.75 6.15 8.33
C HIS A 173 0.69 6.42 9.84
N HIS A 174 0.82 5.39 10.68
CA HIS A 174 0.85 5.56 12.14
C HIS A 174 2.15 6.21 12.65
N ARG A 175 3.28 5.89 12.01
CA ARG A 175 4.59 6.47 12.32
C ARG A 175 4.61 7.95 11.91
N TRP A 176 4.03 8.25 10.76
CA TRP A 176 3.81 9.62 10.30
C TRP A 176 2.87 10.41 11.20
N SER A 177 1.67 9.88 11.50
CA SER A 177 0.67 10.59 12.32
C SER A 177 1.17 10.80 13.75
N GLN A 178 1.91 9.85 14.31
CA GLN A 178 2.64 10.03 15.58
C GLN A 178 3.46 11.32 15.55
N LEU A 179 4.34 11.46 14.55
CA LEU A 179 5.24 12.60 14.49
C LEU A 179 4.48 13.90 14.16
N TYR A 180 3.51 13.84 13.24
CA TYR A 180 2.67 14.99 12.90
C TYR A 180 1.97 15.57 14.12
N LEU A 181 1.32 14.71 14.90
CA LEU A 181 0.52 15.12 16.06
C LEU A 181 1.37 15.76 17.16
N ILE A 182 2.64 15.38 17.26
CA ILE A 182 3.60 15.94 18.22
C ILE A 182 4.30 17.18 17.67
N ASN A 183 4.72 17.18 16.40
CA ASN A 183 5.36 18.31 15.74
C ASN A 183 5.16 18.23 14.21
N PRO A 184 4.22 19.00 13.62
CA PRO A 184 3.98 18.98 12.18
C PRO A 184 5.17 19.44 11.32
N ASN A 185 6.14 20.15 11.89
CA ASN A 185 7.34 20.63 11.20
C ASN A 185 8.49 19.62 11.25
N ALA A 186 8.39 18.58 12.08
CA ALA A 186 9.37 17.53 12.15
C ALA A 186 9.47 16.76 10.82
N ARG A 187 10.69 16.35 10.48
CA ARG A 187 10.99 15.61 9.27
C ARG A 187 11.08 14.13 9.57
N ILE A 188 10.40 13.32 8.77
CA ILE A 188 10.39 11.87 8.89
C ILE A 188 11.25 11.23 7.80
N LYS A 189 12.09 10.26 8.17
CA LYS A 189 12.90 9.49 7.24
C LYS A 189 11.99 8.65 6.35
N ALA A 190 12.27 8.64 5.05
CA ALA A 190 11.46 7.95 4.07
C ALA A 190 12.31 7.15 3.07
N LEU A 191 11.69 6.12 2.50
CA LEU A 191 12.05 5.52 1.23
C LEU A 191 11.00 6.01 0.21
N ASN A 192 11.40 6.68 -0.87
CA ASN A 192 10.45 7.18 -1.88
C ASN A 192 10.49 6.34 -3.13
N ILE A 193 9.32 5.93 -3.57
CA ILE A 193 9.07 5.29 -4.86
C ILE A 193 8.88 6.40 -5.89
N ARG A 194 9.64 6.39 -7.00
CA ARG A 194 9.49 7.38 -8.08
C ARG A 194 8.32 7.04 -9.01
N ILE A 195 7.13 6.99 -8.42
CA ILE A 195 5.84 6.79 -9.08
C ILE A 195 4.89 7.86 -8.56
N ASP A 196 4.39 8.71 -9.46
CA ASP A 196 3.56 9.86 -9.07
C ASP A 196 2.11 9.48 -8.76
N ASP A 197 1.61 8.39 -9.36
CA ASP A 197 0.28 7.85 -9.06
C ASP A 197 0.35 7.02 -7.76
N PRO A 198 -0.24 7.52 -6.65
CA PRO A 198 -0.20 6.80 -5.38
C PRO A 198 -0.97 5.48 -5.40
N VAL A 199 -2.02 5.36 -6.23
CA VAL A 199 -2.79 4.12 -6.33
C VAL A 199 -1.97 3.06 -7.04
N MET A 200 -1.29 3.43 -8.12
CA MET A 200 -0.37 2.52 -8.81
C MET A 200 0.78 2.09 -7.89
N ALA A 201 1.36 3.04 -7.13
CA ALA A 201 2.40 2.72 -6.16
C ALA A 201 1.90 1.71 -5.11
N LEU A 202 0.70 1.89 -4.55
CA LEU A 202 0.11 0.92 -3.62
C LEU A 202 -0.03 -0.48 -4.25
N LYS A 203 -0.51 -0.57 -5.50
CA LYS A 203 -0.67 -1.84 -6.22
C LYS A 203 0.67 -2.55 -6.40
N ILE A 204 1.68 -1.83 -6.89
CA ILE A 204 3.02 -2.36 -7.13
C ILE A 204 3.67 -2.87 -5.84
N VAL A 205 3.55 -2.12 -4.74
CA VAL A 205 4.04 -2.59 -3.44
C VAL A 205 3.32 -3.86 -3.00
N GLN A 206 2.00 -3.95 -3.20
CA GLN A 206 1.23 -5.16 -2.85
C GLN A 206 1.57 -6.37 -3.73
N LEU A 207 1.86 -6.18 -5.01
CA LEU A 207 2.37 -7.24 -5.88
C LEU A 207 3.67 -7.81 -5.33
N ALA A 208 4.64 -6.94 -4.98
CA ALA A 208 5.91 -7.36 -4.41
C ALA A 208 5.73 -8.09 -3.07
N ILE A 209 4.94 -7.53 -2.15
CA ILE A 209 4.62 -8.16 -0.86
C ILE A 209 3.97 -9.52 -1.07
N GLY A 210 2.93 -9.60 -1.90
CA GLY A 210 2.19 -10.83 -2.18
C GLY A 210 3.09 -11.91 -2.77
N SER A 211 4.02 -11.55 -3.65
CA SER A 211 4.96 -12.50 -4.26
C SER A 211 5.87 -13.19 -3.23
N ILE A 212 6.14 -12.52 -2.10
CA ILE A 212 6.99 -13.01 -1.01
C ILE A 212 6.15 -13.75 0.03
N SER A 213 5.10 -13.11 0.52
CA SER A 213 4.33 -13.58 1.67
C SER A 213 3.26 -14.61 1.30
N GLN A 214 2.85 -14.65 0.01
CA GLN A 214 1.65 -15.35 -0.48
C GLN A 214 0.38 -14.98 0.30
N LYS A 215 0.37 -13.78 0.90
CA LYS A 215 -0.71 -13.27 1.74
C LYS A 215 -0.92 -11.80 1.46
N ILE A 216 -2.15 -11.44 1.14
CA ILE A 216 -2.57 -10.06 1.00
C ILE A 216 -3.39 -9.68 2.25
N PRO A 217 -3.06 -8.59 2.94
CA PRO A 217 -3.85 -8.12 4.06
C PRO A 217 -5.25 -7.73 3.56
N THR A 218 -6.28 -8.33 4.16
CA THR A 218 -7.69 -8.08 3.85
C THR A 218 -8.56 -7.93 5.10
N SER A 219 -7.98 -7.92 6.29
CA SER A 219 -8.75 -7.87 7.52
C SER A 219 -9.26 -6.45 7.80
N LEU A 220 -10.55 -6.31 8.04
CA LEU A 220 -11.09 -5.12 8.70
C LEU A 220 -10.43 -5.01 10.08
N VAL A 221 -9.76 -3.90 10.32
CA VAL A 221 -9.18 -3.60 11.63
C VAL A 221 -10.01 -2.47 12.21
N GLU A 222 -10.51 -2.68 13.43
CA GLU A 222 -11.27 -1.65 14.15
C GLU A 222 -10.33 -0.80 15.00
N GLY A 223 -10.60 0.49 15.04
CA GLY A 223 -9.87 1.46 15.87
C GLY A 223 -10.57 2.82 15.84
N LYS A 224 -10.31 3.65 16.86
CA LYS A 224 -10.80 5.04 16.84
C LYS A 224 -10.00 5.84 15.82
N ASN A 225 -10.67 6.25 14.74
CA ASN A 225 -10.04 6.95 13.63
C ASN A 225 -9.75 8.43 13.97
N LEU A 226 -8.47 8.80 14.03
CA LEU A 226 -7.97 10.17 14.21
C LEU A 226 -8.50 11.16 13.17
N LEU A 227 -8.90 10.71 11.99
CA LEU A 227 -9.39 11.58 10.92
C LEU A 227 -10.86 11.98 11.11
N SER A 228 -11.63 11.23 11.89
CA SER A 228 -13.07 11.46 12.07
C SER A 228 -13.54 11.53 13.53
N MET A 229 -12.72 11.13 14.51
CA MET A 229 -13.12 11.14 15.92
C MET A 229 -13.45 12.54 16.45
N THR A 230 -14.32 12.61 17.46
CA THR A 230 -14.70 13.87 18.10
C THR A 230 -13.62 14.37 19.07
N LYS A 231 -13.66 15.66 19.43
CA LYS A 231 -12.78 16.20 20.49
C LYS A 231 -13.04 15.49 21.82
N ALA A 232 -14.29 15.22 22.17
CA ALA A 232 -14.64 14.54 23.43
C ALA A 232 -14.02 13.14 23.53
N ASP A 233 -14.08 12.36 22.45
CA ASP A 233 -13.44 11.04 22.40
C ASP A 233 -11.91 11.13 22.49
N PHE A 234 -11.34 12.18 21.89
CA PHE A 234 -9.90 12.43 21.88
C PHE A 234 -9.40 12.82 23.27
N ASP A 235 -10.05 13.81 23.90
CA ASP A 235 -9.78 14.25 25.27
C ASP A 235 -9.84 13.07 26.23
N LYS A 236 -10.90 12.25 26.16
CA LYS A 236 -11.05 11.05 26.99
C LYS A 236 -9.87 10.10 26.79
N TRP A 237 -9.53 9.78 25.54
CA TRP A 237 -8.45 8.84 25.24
C TRP A 237 -7.10 9.33 25.80
N ILE A 238 -6.75 10.61 25.63
CA ILE A 238 -5.48 11.16 26.16
C ILE A 238 -5.45 11.07 27.69
N ARG A 239 -6.53 11.45 28.37
CA ARG A 239 -6.61 11.44 29.85
C ARG A 239 -6.42 10.05 30.44
N GLU A 240 -6.91 9.03 29.74
CA GLU A 240 -6.81 7.62 30.14
C GLU A 240 -5.43 7.01 29.82
N ASN A 241 -4.67 7.54 28.85
CA ASN A 241 -3.48 6.88 28.31
C ASN A 241 -2.16 7.64 28.48
N ILE A 242 -2.19 8.94 28.76
CA ILE A 242 -0.94 9.72 28.92
C ILE A 242 -0.22 9.35 30.22
N ALA A 243 1.06 8.99 30.10
CA ALA A 243 1.90 8.68 31.25
C ALA A 243 2.53 9.96 31.83
N GLN A 244 2.81 9.96 33.14
CA GLN A 244 3.46 11.09 33.82
C GLN A 244 4.79 11.49 33.17
N LYS A 245 5.55 10.51 32.66
CA LYS A 245 6.80 10.77 31.95
C LYS A 245 6.62 11.59 30.67
N ALA A 246 5.48 11.45 29.98
CA ALA A 246 5.17 12.27 28.82
C ALA A 246 4.80 13.69 29.27
N ILE A 247 4.01 13.85 30.34
CA ILE A 247 3.73 15.17 30.94
C ILE A 247 5.05 15.89 31.28
N ASN A 248 5.99 15.19 31.91
CA ASN A 248 7.31 15.74 32.24
C ASN A 248 8.11 16.14 30.99
N ALA A 249 8.03 15.37 29.89
CA ALA A 249 8.66 15.71 28.62
C ALA A 249 8.07 16.98 27.98
N PHE A 250 6.74 17.15 28.02
CA PHE A 250 6.09 18.40 27.60
C PHE A 250 6.53 19.59 28.47
N GLY A 251 6.69 19.37 29.77
CA GLY A 251 7.24 20.35 30.70
C GLY A 251 8.69 20.72 30.37
N ALA A 252 9.55 19.74 30.16
CA ALA A 252 10.96 19.92 29.78
C ALA A 252 11.12 20.62 28.41
N ALA A 253 10.17 20.41 27.50
CA ALA A 253 10.08 21.14 26.24
C ALA A 253 9.58 22.60 26.39
N GLY A 254 9.27 23.04 27.62
CA GLY A 254 8.80 24.40 27.93
C GLY A 254 7.32 24.64 27.64
N MET A 255 6.54 23.59 27.34
CA MET A 255 5.15 23.75 26.90
C MET A 255 4.15 23.95 28.03
N LEU A 256 4.53 23.60 29.26
CA LEU A 256 3.65 23.65 30.43
C LEU A 256 3.95 24.84 31.37
N GLY A 257 4.92 25.70 31.00
CA GLY A 257 5.44 26.78 31.85
C GLY A 257 6.41 26.29 32.93
N SER A 258 6.88 27.21 33.77
CA SER A 258 7.82 26.92 34.87
C SER A 258 7.05 26.50 36.13
N SER A 259 7.14 25.23 36.53
CA SER A 259 6.67 24.77 37.85
C SER A 259 7.54 23.62 38.34
N GLU A 260 7.89 23.62 39.63
CA GLU A 260 8.55 22.50 40.30
C GLU A 260 7.63 21.26 40.38
N ASN A 261 6.31 21.46 40.29
CA ASN A 261 5.30 20.41 40.25
C ASN A 261 4.20 20.77 39.25
N TYR A 262 4.09 20.02 38.16
CA TYR A 262 3.01 20.19 37.19
C TYR A 262 1.68 19.70 37.79
N ASP A 263 0.68 20.58 37.85
CA ASP A 263 -0.72 20.16 38.05
C ASP A 263 -1.08 19.20 36.92
N SER A 264 -1.35 17.93 37.26
CA SER A 264 -1.51 16.87 36.28
C SER A 264 -2.74 17.08 35.40
N GLU A 265 -3.82 17.65 35.91
CA GLU A 265 -5.05 17.86 35.15
C GLU A 265 -4.97 19.09 34.25
N LYS A 266 -4.41 20.19 34.77
CA LYS A 266 -4.13 21.37 33.94
C LYS A 266 -3.13 21.04 32.83
N SER A 267 -2.09 20.26 33.14
CA SER A 267 -1.07 19.86 32.17
C SER A 267 -1.63 18.95 31.10
N LYS A 268 -2.46 17.96 31.48
CA LYS A 268 -3.19 17.12 30.52
C LYS A 268 -4.03 17.98 29.58
N GLN A 269 -4.74 18.98 30.09
CA GLN A 269 -5.56 19.85 29.25
C GLN A 269 -4.73 20.62 28.21
N ILE A 270 -3.59 21.20 28.61
CA ILE A 270 -2.67 21.89 27.68
C ILE A 270 -2.18 20.93 26.58
N ILE A 271 -1.77 19.72 26.96
CA ILE A 271 -1.29 18.70 26.01
C ILE A 271 -2.42 18.27 25.06
N ILE A 272 -3.62 18.04 25.58
CA ILE A 272 -4.81 17.71 24.79
C ILE A 272 -5.07 18.79 23.74
N ASP A 273 -5.13 20.05 24.16
CA ASP A 273 -5.46 21.15 23.24
C ASP A 273 -4.38 21.34 22.17
N TYR A 274 -3.10 21.18 22.55
CA TYR A 274 -1.99 21.21 21.60
C TYR A 274 -2.09 20.10 20.54
N ILE A 275 -2.21 18.83 20.98
CA ILE A 275 -2.25 17.70 20.04
C ILE A 275 -3.54 17.74 19.21
N TRP A 276 -4.66 18.16 19.80
CA TRP A 276 -5.91 18.32 19.08
C TRP A 276 -5.83 19.39 18.00
N GLN A 277 -5.19 20.54 18.26
CA GLN A 277 -4.95 21.55 17.23
C GLN A 277 -4.14 20.97 16.05
N ASN A 278 -3.11 20.17 16.34
CA ASN A 278 -2.35 19.47 15.29
C ASN A 278 -3.20 18.44 14.53
N ALA A 279 -4.10 17.72 15.22
CA ALA A 279 -5.04 16.80 14.58
C ALA A 279 -6.02 17.54 13.65
N GLN A 280 -6.54 18.70 14.07
CA GLN A 280 -7.40 19.54 13.24
C GLN A 280 -6.66 20.06 12.01
N LYS A 281 -5.40 20.49 12.19
CA LYS A 281 -4.53 20.90 11.08
C LYS A 281 -4.31 19.76 10.09
N MET A 282 -3.98 18.56 10.58
CA MET A 282 -3.81 17.34 9.77
C MET A 282 -5.06 17.04 8.94
N ARG A 283 -6.26 17.10 9.54
CA ARG A 283 -7.52 16.86 8.81
C ARG A 283 -7.77 17.87 7.70
N LYS A 284 -7.42 19.14 7.95
CA LYS A 284 -7.65 20.25 7.02
C LYS A 284 -6.64 20.29 5.88
N GLU A 285 -5.37 20.10 6.18
CA GLU A 285 -4.26 20.34 5.24
C GLU A 285 -3.74 19.05 4.58
N ASN A 286 -3.97 17.91 5.22
CA ASN A 286 -3.44 16.60 4.80
C ASN A 286 -4.58 15.59 4.65
N SER A 287 -5.70 16.04 4.08
CA SER A 287 -6.83 15.15 3.79
C SER A 287 -6.37 13.96 2.94
N PRO A 288 -6.84 12.73 3.22
CA PRO A 288 -6.49 11.57 2.42
C PRO A 288 -6.80 11.77 0.94
N ILE A 289 -6.07 11.04 0.08
CA ILE A 289 -6.37 11.04 -1.36
C ILE A 289 -7.83 10.69 -1.63
N LYS A 290 -8.37 11.13 -2.77
CA LYS A 290 -9.72 10.73 -3.20
C LYS A 290 -9.78 9.20 -3.29
N ASN A 291 -10.85 8.61 -2.75
CA ASN A 291 -11.03 7.15 -2.67
C ASN A 291 -9.92 6.45 -1.87
N ALA A 292 -9.33 7.15 -0.89
CA ALA A 292 -8.41 6.56 0.07
C ALA A 292 -9.02 5.34 0.76
N GLN A 293 -8.17 4.37 1.02
CA GLN A 293 -8.57 3.01 1.36
C GLN A 293 -8.61 2.83 2.86
N ASN A 294 -9.41 1.86 3.30
CA ASN A 294 -9.42 1.48 4.69
C ASN A 294 -8.09 0.81 5.05
N ARG A 295 -7.73 0.90 6.33
CA ARG A 295 -6.50 0.33 6.86
C ARG A 295 -6.26 -1.13 6.45
N GLY A 296 -7.31 -1.93 6.44
CA GLY A 296 -7.25 -3.37 6.19
C GLY A 296 -6.66 -3.77 4.84
N LEU A 297 -6.65 -2.84 3.88
CA LEU A 297 -6.18 -3.07 2.50
C LEU A 297 -4.80 -2.47 2.23
N MET A 298 -4.17 -1.85 3.24
CA MET A 298 -2.89 -1.15 3.05
C MET A 298 -1.71 -2.14 3.01
N PRO A 299 -0.66 -1.84 2.23
CA PRO A 299 0.57 -2.63 2.24
C PRO A 299 1.16 -2.69 3.65
N GLN A 300 1.78 -3.81 4.02
CA GLN A 300 2.48 -3.98 5.30
C GLN A 300 3.94 -4.35 5.00
N THR A 301 4.75 -3.35 4.65
CA THR A 301 6.10 -3.55 4.12
C THR A 301 7.06 -4.15 5.15
N ASP A 302 6.83 -3.89 6.44
CA ASP A 302 7.61 -4.44 7.54
C ASP A 302 7.53 -6.00 7.62
N ASN A 303 6.48 -6.61 7.03
CA ASN A 303 6.25 -8.06 7.06
C ASN A 303 6.81 -8.81 5.83
N ALA A 304 7.39 -8.10 4.85
CA ALA A 304 7.84 -8.70 3.59
C ALA A 304 9.26 -8.23 3.24
N LYS A 305 10.25 -8.71 3.99
CA LYS A 305 11.65 -8.34 3.76
C LYS A 305 12.08 -8.66 2.32
N GLY A 306 12.71 -7.68 1.65
CA GLY A 306 13.17 -7.79 0.26
C GLY A 306 12.16 -7.34 -0.80
N TRP A 307 10.96 -6.87 -0.42
CA TRP A 307 9.96 -6.37 -1.39
C TRP A 307 10.52 -5.26 -2.28
N SER A 308 11.32 -4.34 -1.73
CA SER A 308 11.92 -3.23 -2.47
C SER A 308 12.97 -3.71 -3.47
N ASP A 309 13.71 -4.76 -3.12
CA ASP A 309 14.80 -5.29 -3.91
C ASP A 309 14.23 -5.97 -5.17
N LEU A 310 13.15 -6.75 -5.01
CA LEU A 310 12.43 -7.35 -6.15
C LEU A 310 11.92 -6.29 -7.14
N LEU A 311 11.44 -5.16 -6.64
CA LEU A 311 10.98 -4.05 -7.47
C LEU A 311 12.15 -3.31 -8.15
N GLN A 312 13.27 -3.10 -7.45
CA GLN A 312 14.47 -2.47 -8.02
C GLN A 312 15.14 -3.35 -9.08
N GLU A 313 15.08 -4.66 -8.90
CA GLU A 313 15.58 -5.65 -9.85
C GLU A 313 14.66 -5.84 -11.05
N GLY A 314 13.42 -5.33 -10.98
CA GLY A 314 12.38 -5.56 -11.99
C GLY A 314 11.93 -7.02 -12.06
N ALA A 315 12.01 -7.76 -10.95
CA ALA A 315 11.67 -9.17 -10.85
C ALA A 315 10.14 -9.42 -10.72
N ILE A 316 9.36 -8.36 -10.51
CA ILE A 316 7.90 -8.41 -10.41
C ILE A 316 7.32 -7.84 -11.71
N ASP A 317 6.44 -8.59 -12.37
CA ASP A 317 5.67 -8.07 -13.51
C ASP A 317 4.66 -7.03 -13.01
N ILE A 318 4.78 -5.80 -13.50
CA ILE A 318 3.96 -4.65 -13.11
C ILE A 318 3.18 -4.06 -14.29
N ARG A 319 3.02 -4.82 -15.40
CA ARG A 319 2.49 -4.32 -16.66
C ARG A 319 1.31 -5.08 -17.22
#